data_AF-F6BEA8-F1
#
_entry.id   AF-F6BEA8-F1
#
_cell.length_a   1.000
_cell.length_b   1.000
_cell.length_c   1.000
_cell.angle_alpha   90.00
_cell.angle_beta   90.00
_cell.angle_gamma   90.00
#
_symmetry.space_group_name_H-M   'P 1'
#
loop_
_entity.id
_entity.type
_entity.pdbx_description
1 polymer ?
#
loop_
_entity_poly.entity_id
_entity_poly.type
_entity_poly.pdbx_seq_one_letter_code
_entity_poly.pdbx_strand_id
1 'polypeptide(L)'
;MGYSKYQNPNPKNENKAGKNSDKLKLLDEILNVNDKNIKKFLNYAEEFANKNLKYISFTKIRKFYDYLNEISPEDEDWIIKFAHLKPMVAYHYGKEKRNQGLFELKKLIDAVFDKIYNENDENKRKEMFKHFKKFFEAIIAYKRFYEGK
;
A
#
# COMPACT_ATOMS: atom_id res chain seq x y z
N MET A 1 4.33 30.26 50.84
CA MET A 1 4.80 28.89 50.53
C MET A 1 3.58 28.09 50.07
N GLY A 2 3.46 27.50 48.89
CA GLY A 2 4.39 27.23 47.80
C GLY A 2 3.60 26.94 46.52
N TYR A 3 4.34 26.92 45.40
CA TYR A 3 3.88 26.99 44.02
C TYR A 3 3.15 25.74 43.53
N SER A 4 2.00 25.89 42.85
CA SER A 4 1.42 24.84 41.98
C SER A 4 1.88 25.07 40.55
N LYS A 5 2.53 24.03 40.00
CA LYS A 5 3.27 24.07 38.73
C LYS A 5 2.32 24.03 37.53
N TYR A 6 2.59 24.92 36.59
CA TYR A 6 2.14 24.90 35.20
C TYR A 6 2.12 23.48 34.61
N GLN A 7 0.98 23.06 34.07
CA GLN A 7 0.91 21.97 33.10
C GLN A 7 1.40 22.51 31.75
N ASN A 8 2.57 22.04 31.33
CA ASN A 8 3.14 22.33 30.02
C ASN A 8 2.56 21.32 29.00
N PRO A 9 1.86 21.74 27.93
CA PRO A 9 1.43 20.82 26.89
C PRO A 9 2.66 20.27 26.13
N ASN A 10 2.75 18.95 26.07
CA ASN A 10 3.84 18.17 25.48
C ASN A 10 3.97 18.42 23.96
N PRO A 11 5.11 18.91 23.44
CA PRO A 11 5.30 19.27 22.01
C PRO A 11 5.44 18.06 21.05
N LYS A 12 5.00 16.85 21.44
CA LYS A 12 5.18 15.62 20.65
C LYS A 12 4.02 15.27 19.71
N ASN A 13 2.96 16.09 19.64
CA ASN A 13 1.75 15.77 18.86
C ASN A 13 1.68 16.42 17.46
N GLU A 14 2.49 17.43 17.15
CA GLU A 14 2.39 18.14 15.86
C GLU A 14 3.01 17.35 14.70
N ASN A 15 4.06 16.54 14.95
CA ASN A 15 4.79 15.80 13.91
C ASN A 15 4.09 14.53 13.40
N LYS A 16 3.05 14.02 14.08
CA LYS A 16 2.30 12.83 13.64
C LYS A 16 1.18 13.17 12.65
N ALA A 17 0.61 14.36 12.74
CA ALA A 17 -0.48 14.80 11.86
C ALA A 17 0.00 15.05 10.43
N GLY A 18 1.15 15.70 10.25
CA GLY A 18 1.74 15.96 8.91
C GLY A 18 2.16 14.70 8.15
N LYS A 19 2.76 13.72 8.84
CA LYS A 19 3.21 12.47 8.21
C LYS A 19 2.06 11.56 7.77
N ASN A 20 0.88 11.69 8.40
CA ASN A 20 -0.30 10.91 8.06
C ASN A 20 -1.06 11.51 6.86
N SER A 21 -1.12 12.83 6.76
CA SER A 21 -1.76 13.51 5.62
C SER A 21 -1.01 13.29 4.31
N ASP A 22 0.33 13.27 4.34
CA ASP A 22 1.15 12.99 3.15
C ASP A 22 0.98 11.54 2.67
N LYS A 23 0.89 10.58 3.60
CA LYS A 23 0.64 9.17 3.26
C LYS A 23 -0.75 8.97 2.65
N LEU A 24 -1.76 9.67 3.16
CA LEU A 24 -3.12 9.62 2.62
C LEU A 24 -3.19 10.22 1.21
N LYS A 25 -2.52 11.36 0.97
CA LYS A 25 -2.41 11.97 -0.36
C LYS A 25 -1.73 11.04 -1.36
N LEU A 26 -0.64 10.40 -0.96
CA LEU A 26 0.06 9.44 -1.81
C LEU A 26 -0.84 8.27 -2.20
N LEU A 27 -1.64 7.77 -1.25
CA LEU A 27 -2.62 6.72 -1.52
C LEU A 27 -3.72 7.18 -2.48
N ASP A 28 -4.17 8.45 -2.40
CA ASP A 28 -5.08 9.04 -3.41
C ASP A 28 -4.45 9.09 -4.79
N GLU A 29 -3.19 9.48 -4.90
CA GLU A 29 -2.47 9.57 -6.18
C GLU A 29 -2.29 8.19 -6.83
N ILE A 30 -2.16 7.11 -6.04
CA ILE A 30 -2.09 5.73 -6.53
C ILE A 30 -3.45 5.25 -7.06
N LEU A 31 -4.52 5.49 -6.30
CA LEU A 31 -5.84 4.93 -6.59
C LEU A 31 -6.63 5.75 -7.61
N ASN A 32 -6.26 7.01 -7.83
CA ASN A 32 -6.86 7.91 -8.82
C ASN A 32 -5.81 8.40 -9.82
N VAL A 33 -5.11 7.47 -10.48
CA VAL A 33 -4.07 7.81 -11.47
C VAL A 33 -4.69 8.42 -12.73
N ASN A 34 -4.05 9.45 -13.26
CA ASN A 34 -4.41 10.15 -14.50
C ASN A 34 -3.15 10.83 -15.09
N ASP A 35 -3.30 11.47 -16.25
CA ASP A 35 -2.18 12.11 -16.97
C ASP A 35 -1.40 13.14 -16.13
N LYS A 36 -2.05 13.78 -15.16
CA LYS A 36 -1.42 14.81 -14.32
C LYS A 36 -0.52 14.22 -13.23
N ASN A 37 -0.81 13.01 -12.75
CA ASN A 37 -0.06 12.38 -11.65
C ASN A 37 0.70 11.10 -12.07
N ILE A 38 0.62 10.67 -13.33
CA ILE A 38 1.28 9.44 -13.83
C ILE A 38 2.78 9.37 -13.52
N LYS A 39 3.50 10.50 -13.61
CA LYS A 39 4.93 10.56 -13.26
C LYS A 39 5.17 10.26 -11.78
N LYS A 40 4.33 10.81 -10.90
CA LYS A 40 4.43 10.56 -9.45
C LYS A 40 4.08 9.11 -9.12
N PHE A 41 3.04 8.58 -9.76
CA PHE A 41 2.64 7.18 -9.65
C PHE A 41 3.82 6.24 -9.97
N LEU A 42 4.49 6.45 -11.11
CA LEU A 42 5.62 5.63 -11.55
C LEU A 42 6.83 5.78 -10.61
N ASN A 43 7.19 7.01 -10.24
CA ASN A 43 8.28 7.26 -9.30
C ASN A 43 8.04 6.57 -7.96
N TYR A 44 6.79 6.59 -7.47
CA TYR A 44 6.45 5.93 -6.22
C TYR A 44 6.48 4.40 -6.35
N ALA A 45 6.01 3.84 -7.46
CA ALA A 45 6.12 2.40 -7.73
C ALA A 45 7.59 1.95 -7.72
N GLU A 46 8.46 2.70 -8.38
CA GLU A 46 9.89 2.44 -8.41
C GLU A 46 10.54 2.55 -7.03
N GLU A 47 10.25 3.63 -6.30
CA GLU A 47 10.78 3.85 -4.96
C GLU A 47 10.33 2.74 -4.00
N PHE A 48 9.05 2.36 -4.04
CA PHE A 48 8.51 1.29 -3.21
C PHE A 48 9.18 -0.05 -3.54
N ALA A 49 9.37 -0.37 -4.82
CA ALA A 49 10.05 -1.59 -5.25
C ALA A 49 11.50 -1.65 -4.76
N ASN A 50 12.24 -0.54 -4.88
CA ASN A 50 13.67 -0.51 -4.55
C ASN A 50 13.93 -0.41 -3.04
N LYS A 51 13.18 0.44 -2.32
CA LYS A 51 13.41 0.72 -0.90
C LYS A 51 12.60 -0.22 0.00
N ASN A 52 11.28 -0.27 -0.20
CA ASN A 52 10.38 -1.00 0.71
C ASN A 52 10.46 -2.50 0.46
N LEU A 53 10.58 -2.93 -0.80
CA LEU A 53 10.60 -4.34 -1.17
C LEU A 53 12.01 -4.94 -1.31
N LYS A 54 13.04 -4.25 -0.80
CA LYS A 54 14.44 -4.69 -0.90
C LYS A 54 14.68 -6.13 -0.44
N TYR A 55 14.06 -6.53 0.68
CA TYR A 55 14.32 -7.81 1.37
C TYR A 55 13.32 -8.93 1.06
N ILE A 56 12.45 -8.74 0.08
CA ILE A 56 11.52 -9.76 -0.40
C ILE A 56 11.91 -10.14 -1.83
N SER A 57 11.92 -11.43 -2.16
CA SER A 57 12.29 -11.89 -3.49
C SER A 57 11.18 -11.61 -4.52
N PHE A 58 11.57 -11.35 -5.77
CA PHE A 58 10.63 -11.20 -6.90
C PHE A 58 9.64 -12.36 -6.98
N THR A 59 10.13 -13.61 -6.92
CA THR A 59 9.27 -14.81 -6.98
C THR A 59 8.20 -14.82 -5.90
N LYS A 60 8.48 -14.24 -4.72
CA LYS A 60 7.51 -14.19 -3.62
C LYS A 60 6.48 -13.09 -3.85
N ILE A 61 6.90 -11.89 -4.25
CA ILE A 61 5.97 -10.79 -4.54
C ILE A 61 5.08 -11.16 -5.74
N ARG A 62 5.66 -11.80 -6.76
CA ARG A 62 4.95 -12.26 -7.95
C ARG A 62 3.77 -13.16 -7.60
N LYS A 63 3.90 -14.07 -6.63
CA LYS A 63 2.77 -14.91 -6.18
C LYS A 63 1.58 -14.09 -5.68
N PHE A 64 1.82 -12.99 -4.97
CA PHE A 64 0.76 -12.08 -4.51
C PHE A 64 0.16 -11.30 -5.68
N TYR A 65 1.00 -10.88 -6.63
CA TYR A 65 0.53 -10.23 -7.86
C TYR A 65 -0.31 -11.15 -8.72
N ASP A 66 0.12 -12.40 -8.94
CA ASP A 66 -0.60 -13.38 -9.76
C ASP A 66 -2.01 -13.58 -9.19
N TYR A 67 -2.13 -13.81 -7.87
CA TYR A 67 -3.42 -13.86 -7.17
C TYR A 67 -4.25 -12.58 -7.36
N LEU A 68 -3.66 -11.41 -7.17
CA LEU A 68 -4.35 -10.13 -7.34
C LEU A 68 -4.81 -9.92 -8.80
N ASN A 69 -4.02 -10.41 -9.76
CA ASN A 69 -4.27 -10.24 -11.18
C ASN A 69 -5.44 -11.10 -11.69
N GLU A 70 -5.63 -12.28 -11.10
CA GLU A 70 -6.76 -13.17 -11.37
C GLU A 70 -8.11 -12.57 -10.95
N ILE A 71 -8.12 -11.60 -10.03
CA ILE A 71 -9.36 -10.97 -9.57
C ILE A 71 -9.90 -10.03 -10.64
N SER A 72 -11.11 -10.33 -11.11
CA SER A 72 -11.91 -9.47 -11.98
C SER A 72 -12.82 -8.58 -11.12
N PRO A 73 -12.75 -7.23 -11.23
CA PRO A 73 -13.68 -6.34 -10.53
C PRO A 73 -15.13 -6.44 -11.03
N GLU A 74 -15.36 -7.16 -12.12
CA GLU A 74 -16.68 -7.46 -12.63
C GLU A 74 -17.34 -8.64 -11.89
N ASP A 75 -16.57 -9.48 -11.18
CA ASP A 75 -17.09 -10.60 -10.38
C ASP A 75 -17.88 -10.11 -9.17
N GLU A 76 -18.97 -10.77 -8.78
CA GLU A 76 -19.77 -10.38 -7.60
C GLU A 76 -18.97 -10.42 -6.29
N ASP A 77 -18.03 -11.35 -6.18
CA ASP A 77 -17.22 -11.59 -4.98
C ASP A 77 -15.82 -10.95 -5.03
N TRP A 78 -15.58 -10.04 -6.00
CA TRP A 78 -14.26 -9.44 -6.24
C TRP A 78 -13.64 -8.83 -4.97
N ILE A 79 -14.46 -8.17 -4.14
CA ILE A 79 -13.98 -7.54 -2.91
C ILE A 79 -13.58 -8.58 -1.85
N ILE A 80 -14.27 -9.71 -1.79
CA ILE A 80 -13.96 -10.82 -0.87
C ILE A 80 -12.64 -11.45 -1.31
N LYS A 81 -12.48 -11.71 -2.61
CA LYS A 81 -11.21 -12.17 -3.19
C LYS A 81 -10.09 -11.17 -2.88
N PHE A 82 -10.32 -9.88 -3.03
CA PHE A 82 -9.31 -8.87 -2.71
C PHE A 82 -8.99 -8.84 -1.20
N ALA A 83 -9.99 -8.95 -0.33
CA ALA A 83 -9.82 -9.01 1.13
C ALA A 83 -8.90 -10.17 1.54
N HIS A 84 -9.00 -11.31 0.85
CA HIS A 84 -8.18 -12.50 1.12
C HIS A 84 -6.68 -12.31 0.83
N LEU A 85 -6.29 -11.30 0.05
CA LEU A 85 -4.87 -10.94 -0.10
C LEU A 85 -4.25 -10.50 1.24
N LYS A 86 -5.03 -9.89 2.15
CA LYS A 86 -4.57 -9.46 3.48
C LYS A 86 -4.06 -10.63 4.34
N PRO A 87 -4.87 -11.69 4.62
CA PRO A 87 -4.40 -12.84 5.38
C PRO A 87 -3.29 -13.62 4.65
N MET A 88 -3.30 -13.66 3.31
CA MET A 88 -2.23 -14.30 2.53
C MET A 88 -0.87 -13.66 2.81
N VAL A 89 -0.75 -12.33 2.72
CA VAL A 89 0.51 -11.63 3.02
C VAL A 89 0.84 -11.70 4.51
N ALA A 90 -0.16 -11.60 5.40
CA ALA A 90 0.04 -11.71 6.84
C ALA A 90 0.62 -13.07 7.26
N TYR A 91 0.18 -14.16 6.63
CA TYR A 91 0.71 -15.50 6.85
C TYR A 91 2.20 -15.59 6.52
N HIS A 92 2.61 -15.09 5.36
CA HIS A 92 4.01 -15.06 4.96
C HIS A 92 4.84 -14.18 5.90
N TYR A 93 4.34 -13.00 6.28
CA TYR A 93 5.01 -12.16 7.27
C TYR A 93 5.13 -12.84 8.64
N GLY A 94 4.11 -13.57 9.08
CA GLY A 94 4.13 -14.31 10.34
C GLY A 94 5.22 -15.38 10.41
N LYS A 95 5.54 -16.01 9.27
CA LYS A 95 6.67 -16.96 9.13
C LYS A 95 8.02 -16.26 9.10
N GLU A 96 8.07 -15.04 8.58
CA GLU A 96 9.29 -14.27 8.35
C GLU A 96 9.19 -12.91 9.05
N LYS A 97 8.97 -12.88 10.37
CA LYS A 97 8.68 -11.65 11.13
C LYS A 97 9.72 -10.53 11.00
N ARG A 98 10.92 -10.82 10.51
CA ARG A 98 12.00 -9.85 10.26
C ARG A 98 12.04 -9.34 8.81
N ASN A 99 11.21 -9.87 7.93
CA ASN A 99 11.15 -9.47 6.53
C ASN A 99 10.39 -8.14 6.40
N GLN A 100 11.14 -7.04 6.37
CA GLN A 100 10.61 -5.69 6.23
C GLN A 100 9.81 -5.49 4.93
N GLY A 101 10.17 -6.19 3.85
CA GLY A 101 9.43 -6.11 2.59
C GLY A 101 8.01 -6.66 2.70
N LEU A 102 7.85 -7.80 3.37
CA LEU A 102 6.52 -8.36 3.66
C LEU A 102 5.70 -7.43 4.58
N PHE A 103 6.34 -6.77 5.54
CA PHE A 103 5.67 -5.83 6.43
C PHE A 103 5.17 -4.58 5.68
N GLU A 104 6.01 -3.99 4.82
CA GLU A 104 5.64 -2.82 4.02
C GLU A 104 4.57 -3.16 2.97
N LEU A 105 4.68 -4.33 2.33
CA LEU A 105 3.65 -4.82 1.41
C LEU A 105 2.30 -5.02 2.14
N LYS A 106 2.32 -5.61 3.34
CA LYS A 106 1.11 -5.76 4.16
C LYS A 106 0.46 -4.41 4.46
N LYS A 107 1.24 -3.42 4.90
CA LYS A 107 0.73 -2.07 5.19
C LYS A 107 0.10 -1.40 3.96
N LEU A 108 0.73 -1.57 2.79
CA LEU A 108 0.21 -1.03 1.53
C LEU A 108 -1.16 -1.66 1.22
N ILE A 109 -1.25 -2.98 1.27
CA ILE A 109 -2.49 -3.71 0.97
C ILE A 109 -3.58 -3.37 1.99
N ASP A 110 -3.26 -3.29 3.28
CA ASP A 110 -4.22 -2.89 4.31
C ASP A 110 -4.78 -1.49 4.00
N ALA A 111 -3.91 -0.52 3.74
CA ALA A 111 -4.32 0.86 3.48
C ALA A 111 -5.15 1.00 2.20
N VAL A 112 -4.75 0.32 1.12
CA VAL A 112 -5.50 0.30 -0.14
C VAL A 112 -6.86 -0.36 0.05
N PHE A 113 -6.89 -1.52 0.71
CA PHE A 113 -8.15 -2.23 0.98
C PHE A 113 -9.10 -1.36 1.78
N ASP A 114 -8.65 -0.78 2.88
CA ASP A 114 -9.51 0.05 3.73
C ASP A 114 -10.04 1.26 2.96
N LYS A 115 -9.24 1.85 2.06
CA LYS A 115 -9.68 2.97 1.22
C LYS A 115 -10.70 2.57 0.15
N ILE A 116 -10.49 1.44 -0.52
CA ILE A 116 -11.43 0.91 -1.52
C ILE A 116 -12.71 0.40 -0.84
N TYR A 117 -12.61 -0.19 0.35
CA TYR A 117 -13.77 -0.72 1.08
C TYR A 117 -14.69 0.39 1.60
N ASN A 118 -14.13 1.53 2.01
CA ASN A 118 -14.88 2.66 2.54
C ASN A 118 -15.37 3.66 1.47
N GLU A 119 -15.06 3.44 0.19
CA GLU A 119 -15.63 4.23 -0.90
C GLU A 119 -17.07 3.76 -1.17
N ASN A 120 -18.01 4.70 -1.32
CA ASN A 120 -19.43 4.39 -1.41
C ASN A 120 -19.88 4.12 -2.86
N ASP A 121 -19.16 4.65 -3.85
CA ASP A 121 -19.46 4.45 -5.26
C ASP A 121 -18.79 3.17 -5.78
N GLU A 122 -19.60 2.15 -6.12
CA GLU A 122 -19.11 0.86 -6.60
C GLU A 122 -18.27 0.98 -7.89
N ASN A 123 -18.63 1.87 -8.82
CA ASN A 123 -17.83 2.05 -10.04
C ASN A 123 -16.47 2.63 -9.70
N LYS A 124 -16.43 3.60 -8.78
CA LYS A 124 -15.19 4.19 -8.31
C LYS A 124 -14.32 3.18 -7.55
N ARG A 125 -14.92 2.31 -6.74
CA ARG A 125 -14.19 1.20 -6.08
C ARG A 125 -13.51 0.29 -7.09
N LYS A 126 -14.24 -0.11 -8.14
CA LYS A 126 -13.71 -0.95 -9.22
C LYS A 126 -12.59 -0.23 -9.99
N GLU A 127 -12.74 1.06 -10.26
CA GLU A 127 -11.71 1.88 -10.90
C GLU A 127 -10.44 1.98 -10.03
N MET A 128 -10.59 2.30 -8.75
CA MET A 128 -9.49 2.34 -7.78
C MET A 128 -8.77 0.99 -7.68
N PHE A 129 -9.51 -0.11 -7.70
CA PHE A 129 -8.94 -1.45 -7.73
C PHE A 129 -8.14 -1.71 -9.02
N LYS A 130 -8.66 -1.33 -10.19
CA LYS A 130 -7.95 -1.41 -11.47
C LYS A 130 -6.64 -0.60 -11.44
N HIS A 131 -6.66 0.60 -10.86
CA HIS A 131 -5.46 1.42 -10.68
C HIS A 131 -4.46 0.81 -9.71
N PHE A 132 -4.93 0.19 -8.62
CA PHE A 132 -4.08 -0.56 -7.72
C PHE A 132 -3.42 -1.76 -8.42
N LYS A 133 -4.13 -2.53 -9.25
CA LYS A 133 -3.55 -3.63 -10.03
C LYS A 133 -2.38 -3.14 -10.91
N LYS A 134 -2.58 -2.03 -11.63
CA LYS A 134 -1.53 -1.39 -12.44
C LYS A 134 -0.34 -0.94 -11.59
N PHE A 135 -0.60 -0.41 -10.39
CA PHE A 135 0.46 0.01 -9.48
C PHE A 135 1.29 -1.17 -8.99
N PHE A 136 0.61 -2.26 -8.62
CA PHE A 136 1.26 -3.49 -8.19
C PHE A 136 2.10 -4.10 -9.32
N GLU A 137 1.60 -4.09 -10.55
CA GLU A 137 2.34 -4.52 -11.75
C GLU A 137 3.61 -3.68 -11.97
N ALA A 138 3.51 -2.35 -11.85
CA ALA A 138 4.67 -1.47 -11.94
C ALA A 138 5.73 -1.80 -10.87
N ILE A 139 5.31 -2.00 -9.62
CA ILE A 139 6.21 -2.43 -8.53
C ILE A 139 6.92 -3.74 -8.89
N ILE A 140 6.19 -4.72 -9.42
CA ILE A 140 6.75 -6.02 -9.84
C ILE A 140 7.80 -5.84 -10.93
N ALA A 141 7.52 -5.01 -11.93
CA ALA A 141 8.43 -4.71 -13.03
C ALA A 141 9.73 -4.07 -12.53
N TYR A 142 9.63 -3.03 -11.69
CA TYR A 142 10.81 -2.40 -11.08
C TYR A 142 11.57 -3.35 -10.17
N LYS A 143 10.88 -4.16 -9.38
CA LYS A 143 11.55 -5.16 -8.52
C LYS A 143 12.34 -6.16 -9.35
N ARG A 144 11.79 -6.62 -10.48
CA ARG A 144 12.51 -7.51 -11.41
C ARG A 144 13.74 -6.82 -11.99
N PHE A 145 13.61 -5.55 -12.38
CA PHE A 145 14.73 -4.75 -12.89
C PHE A 145 15.87 -4.62 -11.87
N TYR A 146 15.56 -4.39 -10.59
CA TYR A 146 16.57 -4.24 -9.53
C TYR A 146 17.14 -5.56 -9.01
N GLU A 147 16.40 -6.68 -9.06
CA GLU A 147 16.94 -8.01 -8.71
C GLU A 147 17.72 -8.68 -9.85
N GLY A 148 17.49 -8.25 -11.09
CA GLY A 148 18.21 -8.75 -12.26
C GLY A 148 19.60 -8.12 -12.46
N LYS A 149 20.02 -7.23 -11.56
CA LYS A 149 21.37 -6.65 -11.48
C LYS A 149 22.13 -7.29 -10.33
#